data_AF-A0A453I0T5-F1
#
_entry.id   AF-A0A453I0T5-F1
#
_cell.length_a   1.000
_cell.length_b   1.000
_cell.length_c   1.000
_cell.angle_alpha   90.00
_cell.angle_beta   90.00
_cell.angle_gamma   90.00
#
_symmetry.space_group_name_H-M   'P 1'
#
loop_
_entity.id
_entity.type
_entity.pdbx_description
1 polymer ?
#
loop_
_entity_poly.entity_id
_entity_poly.type
_entity_poly.pdbx_seq_one_letter_code
_entity_poly.pdbx_strand_id
1 'polypeptide(L)'
;QGETIAKGHKNYELMLNLQLGIRHAVGKQGPITLDLKSSAFDPKEKVWTRFPPEGSKYTPPHSSCDFRWKDYCPQVFRTLRRLFKVDAADYMLSLCGDQALRELSSPGKSGSFFYLTSNDQYMIKTMKKAEVKVCAWLLSLSKCFLTS
;
A
#
# COMPACT_ATOMS: atom_id res chain seq x y z
N GLN A 1 -6.81 12.02 17.76
CA GLN A 1 -7.43 12.75 16.63
C GLN A 1 -6.34 13.04 15.61
N GLY A 2 -6.60 12.78 14.32
CA GLY A 2 -5.68 13.09 13.22
C GLY A 2 -6.24 14.20 12.33
N GLU A 3 -5.38 14.88 11.59
CA GLU A 3 -5.74 15.97 10.69
C GLU A 3 -6.18 15.42 9.33
N THR A 4 -7.39 15.77 8.87
CA THR A 4 -7.89 15.34 7.57
C THR A 4 -7.07 15.99 6.44
N ILE A 5 -6.55 15.18 5.53
CA ILE A 5 -5.74 15.66 4.40
C ILE A 5 -6.66 16.12 3.28
N ALA A 6 -6.78 17.44 3.12
CA ALA A 6 -7.52 18.07 2.02
C ALA A 6 -6.60 18.85 1.08
N LYS A 7 -7.13 19.35 -0.05
CA LYS A 7 -6.37 20.16 -1.00
C LYS A 7 -5.76 21.38 -0.29
N GLY A 8 -4.45 21.58 -0.45
CA GLY A 8 -3.67 22.60 0.27
C GLY A 8 -2.88 22.06 1.47
N HIS A 9 -3.19 20.84 1.93
CA HIS A 9 -2.38 20.17 2.96
C HIS A 9 -1.03 19.71 2.38
N LYS A 10 0.06 19.85 3.15
CA LYS A 10 1.44 19.54 2.71
C LYS A 10 1.64 18.11 2.17
N ASN A 11 0.86 17.16 2.69
CA ASN A 11 0.92 15.74 2.33
C ASN A 11 -0.21 15.31 1.36
N TYR A 12 -0.95 16.26 0.78
CA TYR A 12 -2.04 15.99 -0.14
C TYR A 12 -1.59 15.22 -1.39
N GLU A 13 -0.51 15.65 -2.04
CA GLU A 13 0.03 14.95 -3.22
C GLU A 13 0.49 13.52 -2.89
N LEU A 14 1.10 13.33 -1.72
CA LEU A 14 1.50 11.99 -1.27
C LEU A 14 0.29 11.10 -1.03
N MET A 15 -0.79 11.63 -0.42
CA MET A 15 -2.05 10.90 -0.26
C MET A 15 -2.61 10.47 -1.61
N LEU A 16 -2.68 11.37 -2.60
CA LEU A 16 -3.17 11.03 -3.94
C LEU A 16 -2.33 9.91 -4.58
N ASN A 17 -1.00 9.99 -4.48
CA ASN A 17 -0.10 8.98 -5.01
C ASN A 17 -0.25 7.62 -4.32
N LEU A 18 -0.48 7.61 -3.00
CA LEU A 18 -0.79 6.39 -2.25
C LEU A 18 -2.10 5.77 -2.74
N GLN A 19 -3.16 6.57 -2.89
CA GLN A 19 -4.47 6.09 -3.33
C GLN A 19 -4.43 5.54 -4.76
N LEU A 20 -3.76 6.24 -5.69
CA LEU A 20 -3.57 5.79 -7.06
C LEU A 20 -2.78 4.48 -7.13
N GLY A 21 -1.67 4.40 -6.38
CA GLY A 21 -0.81 3.23 -6.32
C GLY A 21 -1.49 1.99 -5.75
N ILE A 22 -2.18 2.14 -4.61
CA ILE A 22 -2.92 1.07 -3.95
C ILE A 22 -4.05 0.57 -4.85
N ARG A 23 -4.87 1.47 -5.40
CA ARG A 23 -5.97 1.11 -6.31
C ARG A 23 -5.46 0.32 -7.51
N HIS A 24 -4.35 0.75 -8.11
CA HIS A 24 -3.74 0.03 -9.23
C HIS A 24 -3.20 -1.35 -8.83
N ALA A 25 -2.45 -1.42 -7.74
CA ALA A 25 -1.82 -2.65 -7.26
C ALA A 25 -2.84 -3.72 -6.86
N VAL A 26 -3.93 -3.32 -6.21
CA VAL A 26 -5.01 -4.22 -5.81
C VAL A 26 -5.91 -4.58 -6.99
N GLY A 27 -6.24 -3.61 -7.85
CA GLY A 27 -7.13 -3.82 -9.01
C GLY A 27 -6.55 -4.73 -10.10
N LYS A 28 -5.22 -4.87 -10.19
CA LYS A 28 -4.55 -5.73 -11.20
C LYS A 28 -4.34 -7.19 -10.78
N GLN A 29 -4.80 -7.60 -9.59
CA GLN A 29 -4.48 -8.93 -9.09
C GLN A 29 -5.35 -10.00 -9.78
N GLY A 30 -4.70 -11.06 -10.31
CA GLY A 30 -5.34 -12.18 -11.04
C GLY A 30 -6.19 -13.11 -10.15
N PRO A 31 -6.23 -14.43 -10.30
CA PRO A 31 -6.90 -15.32 -9.34
C PRO A 31 -6.16 -15.38 -7.99
N ILE A 32 -6.86 -15.58 -6.86
CA ILE A 32 -6.21 -15.74 -5.54
C ILE A 32 -5.81 -17.22 -5.32
N THR A 33 -4.52 -17.51 -5.20
CA THR A 33 -4.00 -18.86 -4.87
C THR A 33 -3.53 -18.91 -3.41
N LEU A 34 -3.93 -19.92 -2.63
CA LEU A 34 -3.42 -20.11 -1.25
C LEU A 34 -2.01 -20.73 -1.26
N ASP A 35 -1.75 -21.59 -2.23
CA ASP A 35 -0.45 -22.24 -2.41
C ASP A 35 0.56 -21.29 -3.05
N LEU A 36 1.21 -20.49 -2.20
CA LEU A 36 2.29 -19.61 -2.62
C LEU A 36 3.58 -20.39 -2.85
N LYS A 37 4.17 -20.21 -4.03
CA LYS A 37 5.53 -20.70 -4.30
C LYS A 37 6.53 -20.02 -3.37
N SER A 38 7.59 -20.73 -3.00
CA SER A 38 8.71 -20.21 -2.22
C SER A 38 9.27 -18.88 -2.74
N SER A 39 9.30 -18.69 -4.06
CA SER A 39 9.78 -17.48 -4.71
C SER A 39 8.91 -16.24 -4.45
N ALA A 40 7.63 -16.41 -4.10
CA ALA A 40 6.74 -15.28 -3.78
C ALA A 40 7.18 -14.52 -2.52
N PHE A 41 7.96 -15.18 -1.65
CA PHE A 41 8.51 -14.61 -0.40
C PHE A 41 9.90 -14.00 -0.57
N ASP A 42 10.48 -13.98 -1.78
CA ASP A 42 11.76 -13.32 -2.02
C ASP A 42 11.60 -11.80 -1.78
N PRO A 43 12.37 -11.18 -0.86
CA PRO A 43 12.39 -9.73 -0.66
C PRO A 43 12.63 -8.89 -1.92
N LYS A 44 13.17 -9.51 -2.98
CA LYS A 44 13.40 -8.88 -4.29
C LYS A 44 12.17 -8.86 -5.17
N GLU A 45 11.17 -9.69 -4.89
CA GLU A 45 9.91 -9.76 -5.65
C GLU A 45 9.15 -8.44 -5.50
N LYS A 46 9.11 -7.69 -6.59
CA LYS A 46 8.48 -6.36 -6.64
C LYS A 46 8.02 -5.99 -8.04
N VAL A 47 6.89 -5.30 -8.11
CA VAL A 47 6.34 -4.77 -9.36
C VAL A 47 6.51 -3.26 -9.38
N TRP A 48 7.17 -2.75 -10.41
CA TRP A 48 7.32 -1.32 -10.65
C TRP A 48 6.30 -0.85 -11.68
N THR A 49 5.61 0.26 -11.37
CA THR A 49 4.68 0.92 -12.29
C THR A 49 4.99 2.41 -12.30
N ARG A 50 5.08 3.01 -13.49
CA ARG A 50 5.16 4.47 -13.65
C ARG A 50 3.75 5.04 -13.79
N PHE A 51 3.54 6.21 -13.20
CA PHE A 51 2.30 6.98 -13.25
C PHE A 51 2.62 8.36 -13.82
N PRO A 52 2.72 8.50 -15.15
CA PRO A 52 2.78 9.82 -15.78
C PRO A 52 1.40 10.50 -15.73
N PRO A 53 1.32 11.84 -15.55
CA PRO A 53 0.03 12.55 -15.41
C PRO A 53 -0.95 12.29 -16.56
N GLU A 54 -0.45 12.20 -17.79
CA GLU A 54 -1.20 11.89 -19.01
C GLU A 54 -1.67 10.43 -19.09
N GLY A 55 -1.26 9.58 -18.16
CA GLY A 55 -1.54 8.16 -18.17
C GLY A 55 -0.64 7.35 -19.12
N SER A 56 -0.88 6.06 -19.17
CA SER A 56 -0.15 5.11 -20.02
C SER A 56 -1.08 3.98 -20.46
N LYS A 57 -0.56 3.03 -21.25
CA LYS A 57 -1.27 1.77 -21.54
C LYS A 57 -1.69 0.98 -20.30
N TYR A 58 -1.11 1.28 -19.14
CA TYR A 58 -1.35 0.55 -17.89
C TYR A 58 -2.02 1.39 -16.80
N THR A 59 -1.93 2.71 -16.87
CA THR A 59 -2.37 3.62 -15.80
C THR A 59 -3.27 4.69 -16.39
N PRO A 60 -4.41 5.02 -15.77
CA PRO A 60 -5.26 6.10 -16.26
C PRO A 60 -4.57 7.48 -16.09
N PRO A 61 -4.99 8.49 -16.87
CA PRO A 61 -4.63 9.88 -16.61
C PRO A 61 -5.06 10.31 -15.20
N HIS A 62 -4.30 11.21 -14.57
CA HIS A 62 -4.54 11.69 -13.21
C HIS A 62 -3.93 13.07 -12.98
N SER A 63 -4.31 13.72 -11.88
CA SER A 63 -3.91 15.10 -11.57
C SER A 63 -2.61 15.25 -10.77
N SER A 64 -2.01 14.15 -10.31
CA SER A 64 -0.72 14.21 -9.59
C SER A 64 0.46 14.23 -10.58
N CYS A 65 1.65 14.56 -10.10
CA CYS A 65 2.88 14.60 -10.88
C CYS A 65 3.40 13.19 -11.26
N ASP A 66 4.38 13.10 -12.18
CA ASP A 66 5.01 11.79 -12.52
C ASP A 66 5.59 11.16 -11.24
N PHE A 67 5.10 9.97 -10.92
CA PHE A 67 5.65 9.17 -9.83
C PHE A 67 5.82 7.70 -10.22
N ARG A 68 6.55 6.97 -9.39
CA ARG A 68 6.75 5.53 -9.53
C ARG A 68 6.21 4.81 -8.32
N TRP A 69 5.32 3.85 -8.56
CA TRP A 69 4.84 2.93 -7.55
C TRP A 69 5.70 1.67 -7.54
N LYS A 70 5.99 1.16 -6.34
CA LYS A 70 6.64 -0.11 -6.15
C LYS A 70 5.83 -0.95 -5.18
N ASP A 71 5.29 -2.04 -5.68
CA ASP A 71 4.56 -3.03 -4.90
C ASP A 71 5.49 -4.19 -4.56
N TYR A 72 5.61 -4.56 -3.28
CA TYR A 72 6.51 -5.61 -2.82
C TYR A 72 5.73 -6.88 -2.51
N CYS A 73 6.22 -8.03 -2.97
CA CYS A 73 5.64 -9.35 -2.68
C CYS A 73 4.10 -9.38 -2.85
N PRO A 74 3.54 -8.92 -3.98
CA PRO A 74 2.10 -8.68 -4.14
C PRO A 74 1.23 -9.90 -3.84
N GLN A 75 1.69 -11.09 -4.22
CA GLN A 75 0.97 -12.35 -3.97
C GLN A 75 0.91 -12.71 -2.47
N VAL A 76 1.97 -12.39 -1.72
CA VAL A 76 2.01 -12.62 -0.27
C VAL A 76 1.03 -11.68 0.44
N PHE A 77 1.09 -10.37 0.16
CA PHE A 77 0.16 -9.40 0.77
C PHE A 77 -1.29 -9.58 0.33
N ARG A 78 -1.52 -10.11 -0.88
CA ARG A 78 -2.85 -10.56 -1.29
C ARG A 78 -3.35 -11.73 -0.45
N THR A 79 -2.52 -12.74 -0.25
CA THR A 79 -2.88 -13.93 0.54
C THR A 79 -3.10 -13.56 2.00
N LEU A 80 -2.25 -12.71 2.57
CA LEU A 80 -2.42 -12.15 3.90
C LEU A 80 -3.77 -11.44 4.06
N ARG A 81 -4.14 -10.54 3.13
CA ARG A 81 -5.45 -9.88 3.19
C ARG A 81 -6.59 -10.89 3.24
N ARG A 82 -6.57 -11.93 2.40
CA ARG A 82 -7.59 -12.99 2.44
C ARG A 82 -7.60 -13.75 3.77
N LEU A 83 -6.44 -14.12 4.32
CA LEU A 83 -6.36 -14.84 5.60
C LEU A 83 -6.91 -14.00 6.76
N PHE A 84 -6.66 -12.69 6.75
CA PHE A 84 -7.25 -11.74 7.69
C PHE A 84 -8.67 -11.30 7.33
N LYS A 85 -9.31 -11.96 6.34
CA LYS A 85 -10.68 -11.69 5.87
C LYS A 85 -10.91 -10.23 5.46
N VAL A 86 -9.88 -9.60 4.90
CA VAL A 86 -9.93 -8.27 4.32
C VAL A 86 -10.35 -8.39 2.85
N ASP A 87 -11.60 -8.02 2.57
CA ASP A 87 -12.09 -7.95 1.19
C ASP A 87 -11.34 -6.89 0.38
N ALA A 88 -11.07 -7.18 -0.90
CA ALA A 88 -10.27 -6.30 -1.73
C ALA A 88 -11.03 -5.03 -2.13
N ALA A 89 -12.33 -5.11 -2.37
CA ALA A 89 -13.16 -3.95 -2.70
C ALA A 89 -13.33 -3.05 -1.48
N ASP A 90 -13.63 -3.61 -0.31
CA ASP A 90 -13.77 -2.84 0.94
C ASP A 90 -12.45 -2.17 1.36
N TYR A 91 -11.34 -2.88 1.18
CA TYR A 91 -10.00 -2.32 1.39
C TYR A 91 -9.72 -1.12 0.47
N MET A 92 -10.04 -1.25 -0.82
CA MET A 92 -9.88 -0.16 -1.79
C MET A 92 -10.83 1.01 -1.50
N LEU A 93 -12.08 0.76 -1.12
CA LEU A 93 -13.03 1.82 -0.76
C LEU A 93 -12.58 2.57 0.50
N SER A 94 -12.10 1.85 1.51
CA SER A 94 -11.64 2.48 2.76
C SER A 94 -10.38 3.34 2.57
N LEU A 95 -9.43 2.90 1.74
CA LEU A 95 -8.16 3.62 1.54
C LEU A 95 -8.20 4.63 0.40
N CYS A 96 -8.92 4.31 -0.67
CA CYS A 96 -8.91 5.03 -1.93
C CYS A 96 -10.30 5.52 -2.35
N GLY A 97 -11.33 5.41 -1.51
CA GLY A 97 -12.65 5.99 -1.78
C GLY A 97 -12.64 7.52 -1.67
N ASP A 98 -13.83 8.09 -1.60
CA ASP A 98 -14.01 9.56 -1.60
C ASP A 98 -13.59 10.21 -0.27
N GLN A 99 -13.38 9.41 0.77
CA GLN A 99 -12.98 9.90 2.09
C GLN A 99 -11.47 10.12 2.15
N ALA A 100 -11.07 11.31 2.60
CA ALA A 100 -9.68 11.65 2.79
C ALA A 100 -9.05 10.85 3.95
N LEU A 101 -7.76 10.52 3.79
CA LEU A 101 -6.98 9.96 4.89
C LEU A 101 -6.73 11.05 5.95
N ARG A 102 -6.62 10.64 7.20
CA ARG A 102 -6.23 11.51 8.31
C ARG A 102 -4.77 11.29 8.66
N GLU A 103 -3.97 12.34 8.71
CA GLU A 103 -2.60 12.30 9.19
C GLU A 103 -2.57 12.26 10.71
N LEU A 104 -1.78 11.35 11.24
CA LEU A 104 -1.39 11.31 12.65
C LEU A 104 0.11 11.62 12.71
N SER A 105 0.43 12.77 13.30
CA SER A 105 1.80 13.07 13.70
C SER A 105 2.18 12.17 14.87
N SER A 106 3.25 11.39 14.73
CA SER A 106 3.79 10.67 15.87
C SER A 106 4.74 11.60 16.64
N PRO A 107 4.51 11.88 17.93
CA PRO A 107 5.42 12.69 18.74
C PRO A 107 6.75 11.97 19.08
N GLY A 108 7.01 10.80 18.48
CA GLY A 108 8.13 9.92 18.84
C GLY A 108 9.40 10.10 18.00
N LYS A 109 10.53 9.59 18.52
CA LYS A 109 11.89 9.63 17.91
C LYS A 109 11.99 9.11 16.46
N SER A 110 11.02 8.34 15.97
CA SER A 110 11.07 7.74 14.63
C SER A 110 10.94 8.78 13.51
N GLY A 111 10.16 9.85 13.73
CA GLY A 111 9.82 10.82 12.69
C GLY A 111 8.98 10.23 11.56
N SER A 112 8.25 9.14 11.83
CA SER A 112 7.34 8.52 10.86
C SER A 112 5.97 9.19 10.90
N PHE A 113 5.39 9.35 9.71
CA PHE A 113 4.00 9.75 9.53
C PHE A 113 3.11 8.52 9.49
N PHE A 114 1.91 8.68 10.03
CA PHE A 114 0.87 7.69 9.98
C PHE A 114 -0.34 8.30 9.29
N TYR A 115 -1.01 7.52 8.46
CA TYR A 115 -2.25 7.88 7.81
C TYR A 115 -3.32 6.89 8.20
N LEU A 116 -4.49 7.35 8.61
CA LEU A 116 -5.59 6.53 9.09
C LEU A 116 -6.80 6.75 8.17
N THR A 117 -7.50 5.67 7.84
CA THR A 117 -8.77 5.77 7.11
C THR A 117 -9.83 6.49 7.96
N SER A 118 -10.85 7.05 7.32
CA SER A 118 -11.93 7.77 8.02
C SER A 118 -12.71 6.88 8.99
N ASN A 119 -12.80 5.57 8.68
CA ASN A 119 -13.47 4.54 9.47
C ASN A 119 -12.54 3.81 10.47
N ASP A 120 -11.33 4.31 10.71
CA ASP A 120 -10.34 3.75 11.65
C ASP A 120 -9.90 2.30 11.38
N GLN A 121 -10.25 1.72 10.23
CA GLN A 121 -10.00 0.31 9.93
C GLN A 121 -8.55 0.02 9.48
N TYR A 122 -7.92 0.95 8.77
CA TYR A 122 -6.58 0.72 8.21
C TYR A 122 -5.65 1.90 8.47
N MET A 123 -4.40 1.57 8.76
CA MET A 123 -3.32 2.55 8.99
C MET A 123 -2.19 2.33 7.99
N ILE A 124 -1.74 3.40 7.33
CA ILE A 124 -0.52 3.43 6.54
C ILE A 124 0.58 4.06 7.39
N LYS A 125 1.72 3.41 7.51
CA LYS A 125 2.91 3.93 8.19
C LYS A 125 4.01 4.21 7.19
N THR A 126 4.60 5.40 7.21
CA THR A 126 5.83 5.67 6.48
C THR A 126 7.01 4.96 7.14
N MET A 127 7.84 4.29 6.35
CA MET A 127 9.00 3.55 6.83
C MET A 127 10.28 4.06 6.19
N LYS A 128 11.35 4.15 6.98
CA LYS A 128 12.71 4.38 6.48
C LYS A 128 13.20 3.15 5.72
N LYS A 129 14.13 3.35 4.79
CA LYS A 129 14.72 2.26 3.98
C LYS A 129 15.29 1.12 4.82
N ALA A 130 15.84 1.40 6.01
CA ALA A 130 16.32 0.38 6.93
C ALA A 130 15.19 -0.47 7.52
N GLU A 131 14.07 0.14 7.92
CA GLU A 131 12.88 -0.56 8.42
C GLU A 131 12.27 -1.46 7.34
N VAL A 132 12.21 -0.98 6.10
CA VAL A 132 11.72 -1.78 4.96
C VAL A 132 12.54 -3.06 4.76
N LYS A 133 13.87 -3.00 4.94
CA LYS A 133 14.72 -4.20 4.85
C LYS A 133 14.39 -5.21 5.94
N VAL A 134 14.15 -4.73 7.17
CA VAL A 134 13.77 -5.59 8.30
C VAL A 134 12.39 -6.22 8.05
N CYS A 135 11.40 -5.44 7.60
CA CYS A 135 10.08 -5.98 7.27
C CYS A 135 10.13 -7.02 6.16
N ALA A 136 10.94 -6.80 5.12
CA ALA A 136 11.09 -7.77 4.04
C ALA A 136 11.78 -9.06 4.51
N TRP A 137 12.74 -8.95 5.43
CA TRP A 137 13.35 -10.11 6.06
C TRP A 137 12.35 -10.88 6.93
N LEU A 138 11.57 -10.20 7.77
CA LEU A 138 10.50 -10.82 8.56
C LEU A 138 9.46 -11.52 7.66
N LEU A 139 9.10 -10.92 6.53
CA LEU A 139 8.20 -11.53 5.55
C LEU A 139 8.76 -12.85 5.02
N SER A 140 10.06 -12.93 4.73
CA SER A 140 10.69 -14.17 4.29
C SER A 140 10.62 -15.30 5.32
N LEU A 141 10.61 -14.97 6.62
CA LEU A 141 10.44 -15.94 7.71
C LEU A 141 8.99 -16.39 7.90
N SER A 142 8.02 -15.55 7.51
CA SER A 142 6.59 -15.88 7.63
C SER A 142 6.10 -16.97 6.67
N LYS A 143 6.97 -17.42 5.76
CA LYS A 143 6.69 -18.49 4.80
C LYS A 143 6.08 -19.74 5.46
N CYS A 144 6.67 -20.22 6.55
CA CYS A 144 6.18 -21.42 7.24
C CYS A 144 4.73 -21.26 7.77
N PHE A 145 4.33 -20.04 8.13
CA PHE A 145 2.97 -19.77 8.63
C PHE A 145 1.94 -19.67 7.50
N LEU A 146 2.35 -19.27 6.29
CA LEU A 146 1.46 -18.99 5.17
C LEU A 146 1.36 -20.12 4.16
N THR A 147 2.22 -21.14 4.27
CA THR A 147 2.23 -22.32 3.38
C THR A 147 1.95 -23.63 4.12
N SER A 148 1.42 -23.56 5.34
CA SER A 148 0.99 -24.74 6.14
C SER A 148 -0.53 -24.89 6.15
#